data_AF-A0A6G2JFW9-F1
#
_entry.id   AF-A0A6G2JFW9-F1
#
_cell.length_a   1.000
_cell.length_b   1.000
_cell.length_c   1.000
_cell.angle_alpha   90.00
_cell.angle_beta   90.00
_cell.angle_gamma   90.00
#
_symmetry.space_group_name_H-M   'P 1'
#
loop_
_entity.id
_entity.type
_entity.pdbx_description
1 polymer ?
#
loop_
_entity_poly.entity_id
_entity_poly.type
_entity_poly.pdbx_seq_one_letter_code
_entity_poly.pdbx_strand_id
1 'polypeptide(L)'
;MPARQRWARRLLWLVLALAIAAGTGSRLLDSLPSPPQHASVAPSVLYDRYGTPIAEIGPSVPHASLGLEDMAPALVDALVAVLDPSFLERDGVDAGAYAVALRQLWGEPDPARNGIMRRYLETVHDPHDGAASEARLLLAELRLGRQLSRPEILERYANIVYLGRGAYGVHAAANAWYGIPASDLTVTQAAYIASLVDAPWGVDAASGPADDRYRSTRQDRDRVLVTMYQHGMLTSDELATGRSQPVPAGVRPAAALGVGAAGSGTPDPGTPDHGTLDAAAGGFVRMLIAEAGLTAAVGQAYVELVERYGIHRVVTGGLHVTTSVDVPAQRAAVRAVRTQFDSAASSAVGAEVAVLDRSGDVRVLVSAGRASTAGDVDVEAGLRPRPFGDLLGPAADVVWAWIVDGGDEASVGTVPLAGDASQVAAAFSVIATGGERRTSRIVLEASDTPPSRSLPDRDTDRWPMERTLVPAATSITELRAGMDSLTLPSGVPALGRAGVSTGTGDAWFAGWTTHYIAAVRIASKPPTAEIDLATATGELFAAVLDPLQHPP
;
A
#
# COMPACT_ATOMS: atom_id res chain seq x y z
N MET A 1 -28.75 -42.37 49.04
CA MET A 1 -29.18 -41.67 47.80
C MET A 1 -29.15 -42.65 46.63
N PRO A 2 -30.29 -42.92 45.96
CA PRO A 2 -30.32 -43.84 44.82
C PRO A 2 -29.39 -43.36 43.71
N ALA A 3 -28.71 -44.30 43.02
CA ALA A 3 -27.68 -44.01 42.02
C ALA A 3 -28.12 -42.98 40.97
N ARG A 4 -29.41 -42.99 40.58
CA ARG A 4 -30.01 -42.00 39.67
C ARG A 4 -29.87 -40.54 40.13
N GLN A 5 -29.98 -40.25 41.43
CA GLN A 5 -29.82 -38.88 41.97
C GLN A 5 -28.37 -38.41 41.93
N ARG A 6 -27.38 -39.31 42.03
CA ARG A 6 -25.96 -38.98 41.91
C ARG A 6 -25.57 -38.66 40.47
N TRP A 7 -26.11 -39.41 39.51
CA TRP A 7 -25.93 -39.12 38.08
C TRP A 7 -26.62 -37.82 37.67
N ALA A 8 -27.85 -37.57 38.11
CA ALA A 8 -28.55 -36.32 37.85
C ALA A 8 -27.81 -35.09 38.42
N ARG A 9 -27.26 -35.19 39.64
CA ARG A 9 -26.41 -34.11 40.21
C ARG A 9 -25.13 -33.89 39.42
N ARG A 10 -24.44 -34.95 39.00
CA ARG A 10 -23.22 -34.82 38.19
C ARG A 10 -23.52 -34.18 36.84
N LEU A 11 -24.63 -34.55 36.21
CA LEU A 11 -25.06 -33.97 34.94
C LEU A 11 -25.45 -32.49 35.12
N LEU A 12 -26.14 -32.13 36.20
CA LEU A 12 -26.46 -30.75 36.54
C LEU A 12 -25.20 -29.90 36.78
N TRP A 13 -24.23 -30.41 37.55
CA TRP A 13 -22.96 -29.70 37.77
C TRP A 13 -22.13 -29.56 36.49
N LEU A 14 -22.17 -30.56 35.60
CA LEU A 14 -21.53 -30.49 34.30
C LEU A 14 -22.19 -29.42 33.42
N VAL A 15 -23.52 -29.40 33.34
CA VAL A 15 -24.29 -28.39 32.59
C VAL A 15 -24.02 -26.99 33.15
N LEU A 16 -24.00 -26.84 34.48
CA LEU A 16 -23.73 -25.56 35.13
C LEU A 16 -22.28 -25.10 34.88
N ALA A 17 -21.31 -26.02 34.92
CA ALA A 17 -19.91 -25.72 34.59
C ALA A 17 -19.74 -25.32 33.12
N LEU A 18 -20.42 -26.01 32.19
CA LEU A 18 -20.46 -25.61 30.78
C LEU A 18 -21.13 -24.25 30.58
N ALA A 19 -22.23 -23.98 31.27
CA ALA A 19 -22.93 -22.69 31.19
C ALA A 19 -22.07 -21.54 31.75
N ILE A 20 -21.35 -21.77 32.86
CA ILE A 20 -20.39 -20.81 33.41
C ILE A 20 -19.23 -20.62 32.43
N ALA A 21 -18.63 -21.68 31.91
CA ALA A 21 -17.54 -21.62 30.94
C ALA A 21 -17.96 -20.85 29.67
N ALA A 22 -19.15 -21.12 29.14
CA ALA A 22 -19.73 -20.39 28.01
C ALA A 22 -19.99 -18.91 28.35
N GLY A 23 -20.50 -18.62 29.55
CA GLY A 23 -20.73 -17.26 30.02
C GLY A 23 -19.44 -16.45 30.22
N THR A 24 -18.41 -17.05 30.83
CA THR A 24 -17.08 -16.43 30.95
C THR A 24 -16.39 -16.29 29.59
N GLY A 25 -16.50 -17.28 28.71
CA GLY A 25 -15.98 -17.24 27.35
C GLY A 25 -16.61 -16.12 26.52
N SER A 26 -17.93 -15.91 26.66
CA SER A 26 -18.63 -14.78 26.05
C SER A 26 -18.07 -13.44 26.51
N ARG A 27 -17.93 -13.24 27.84
CA ARG A 27 -17.41 -11.97 28.39
C ARG A 27 -15.95 -11.71 28.00
N LEU A 28 -15.13 -12.76 27.92
CA LEU A 28 -13.77 -12.68 27.42
C LEU A 28 -13.75 -12.28 25.95
N LEU A 29 -14.61 -12.88 25.13
CA LEU A 29 -14.74 -12.54 23.71
C LEU A 29 -15.18 -11.09 23.52
N ASP A 30 -16.12 -10.59 24.34
CA ASP A 30 -16.59 -9.19 24.30
C ASP A 30 -15.51 -8.20 24.75
N SER A 31 -14.57 -8.63 25.60
CA SER A 31 -13.46 -7.79 26.11
C SER A 31 -12.30 -7.61 25.13
N LEU A 32 -12.24 -8.39 24.05
CA LEU A 32 -11.26 -8.19 22.99
C LEU A 32 -11.53 -6.86 22.23
N PRO A 33 -10.58 -6.32 21.47
CA PRO A 33 -10.87 -5.29 20.48
C PRO A 33 -11.91 -5.81 19.47
N SER A 34 -12.87 -4.98 19.06
CA SER A 34 -13.76 -5.34 17.95
C SER A 34 -12.93 -5.44 16.67
N PRO A 35 -13.18 -6.44 15.80
CA PRO A 35 -12.59 -6.41 14.47
C PRO A 35 -13.03 -5.12 13.75
N PRO A 36 -12.17 -4.49 12.94
CA PRO A 36 -12.53 -3.31 12.18
C PRO A 36 -13.76 -3.64 11.30
N GLN A 37 -14.80 -2.82 11.43
CA GLN A 37 -16.04 -3.00 10.70
C GLN A 37 -16.17 -1.89 9.66
N HIS A 38 -15.64 -2.12 8.46
CA HIS A 38 -15.85 -1.19 7.35
C HIS A 38 -17.09 -1.64 6.60
N ALA A 39 -18.13 -0.80 6.61
CA ALA A 39 -19.32 -0.97 5.79
C ALA A 39 -19.21 -0.21 4.45
N SER A 40 -18.31 0.78 4.38
CA SER A 40 -18.17 1.67 3.23
C SER A 40 -16.71 1.73 2.78
N VAL A 41 -16.49 1.59 1.47
CA VAL A 41 -15.21 1.91 0.84
C VAL A 41 -15.00 3.43 0.95
N ALA A 42 -14.02 3.83 1.74
CA ALA A 42 -13.59 5.22 1.87
C ALA A 42 -12.13 5.34 1.41
N PRO A 43 -11.80 6.36 0.61
CA PRO A 43 -10.41 6.58 0.22
C PRO A 43 -9.59 7.06 1.43
N SER A 44 -8.33 6.63 1.51
CA SER A 44 -7.40 7.11 2.52
C SER A 44 -6.86 8.48 2.17
N VAL A 45 -6.66 9.34 3.17
CA VAL A 45 -6.18 10.72 3.00
C VAL A 45 -4.83 10.87 3.68
N LEU A 46 -3.85 11.33 2.92
CA LEU A 46 -2.51 11.65 3.41
C LEU A 46 -2.44 13.15 3.74
N TYR A 47 -1.83 13.47 4.88
CA TYR A 47 -1.59 14.82 5.35
C TYR A 47 -0.09 15.10 5.43
N ASP A 48 0.31 16.33 5.17
CA ASP A 48 1.65 16.81 5.49
C ASP A 48 1.86 16.92 7.01
N ARG A 49 3.09 17.25 7.42
CA ARG A 49 3.46 17.43 8.83
C ARG A 49 2.69 18.55 9.56
N TYR A 50 1.97 19.41 8.84
CA TYR A 50 1.19 20.53 9.36
C TYR A 50 -0.32 20.23 9.41
N GLY A 51 -0.74 19.07 8.91
CA GLY A 51 -2.14 18.63 8.83
C GLY A 51 -2.86 19.06 7.55
N THR A 52 -2.14 19.48 6.51
CA THR A 52 -2.71 19.82 5.20
C THR A 52 -2.87 18.56 4.37
N PRO A 53 -4.04 18.28 3.77
CA PRO A 53 -4.18 17.12 2.88
C PRO A 53 -3.30 17.27 1.65
N ILE A 54 -2.51 16.23 1.36
CA ILE A 54 -1.54 16.19 0.24
C ILE A 54 -1.87 15.12 -0.80
N ALA A 55 -2.59 14.07 -0.43
CA ALA A 55 -3.08 13.08 -1.37
C ALA A 55 -4.30 12.32 -0.87
N GLU A 56 -5.05 11.77 -1.81
CA GLU A 56 -6.12 10.80 -1.59
C GLU A 56 -5.77 9.51 -2.33
N ILE A 57 -5.85 8.36 -1.66
CA ILE A 57 -5.61 7.02 -2.20
C ILE A 57 -6.93 6.25 -2.14
N GLY A 58 -7.47 5.87 -3.30
CA GLY A 58 -8.80 5.28 -3.38
C GLY A 58 -8.97 4.32 -4.55
N PRO A 59 -10.16 3.69 -4.67
CA PRO A 59 -10.47 2.84 -5.81
C PRO A 59 -10.49 3.64 -7.12
N SER A 60 -10.01 3.03 -8.21
CA SER A 60 -10.03 3.66 -9.54
C SER A 60 -11.43 3.78 -10.12
N VAL A 61 -12.35 2.89 -9.72
CA VAL A 61 -13.75 2.94 -10.12
C VAL A 61 -14.58 3.58 -9.01
N PRO A 62 -15.53 4.48 -9.32
CA PRO A 62 -16.48 4.98 -8.33
C PRO A 62 -17.16 3.82 -7.59
N HIS A 63 -17.06 3.84 -6.27
CA HIS A 63 -17.73 2.87 -5.42
C HIS A 63 -19.11 3.38 -5.01
N ALA A 64 -20.09 2.49 -4.99
CA ALA A 64 -21.38 2.69 -4.36
C ALA A 64 -21.71 1.42 -3.55
N SER A 65 -22.02 1.61 -2.27
CA SER A 65 -22.46 0.51 -1.42
C SER A 65 -23.92 0.18 -1.73
N LEU A 66 -24.21 -1.10 -1.93
CA LEU A 66 -25.57 -1.60 -2.13
C LEU A 66 -25.99 -2.45 -0.95
N GLY A 67 -27.28 -2.34 -0.57
CA GLY A 67 -27.92 -3.34 0.28
C GLY A 67 -27.97 -4.68 -0.43
N LEU A 68 -27.97 -5.79 0.32
CA LEU A 68 -28.03 -7.13 -0.27
C LEU A 68 -29.30 -7.32 -1.12
N GLU A 69 -30.40 -6.67 -0.74
CA GLU A 69 -31.68 -6.66 -1.45
C GLU A 69 -31.65 -5.90 -2.79
N ASP A 70 -30.70 -4.97 -2.95
CA ASP A 70 -30.52 -4.19 -4.18
C ASP A 70 -29.57 -4.90 -5.17
N MET A 71 -29.01 -6.05 -4.78
CA MET A 71 -28.21 -6.90 -5.66
C MET A 71 -29.09 -7.86 -6.45
N ALA A 72 -28.68 -8.22 -7.67
CA ALA A 72 -29.38 -9.26 -8.43
C ALA A 72 -29.42 -10.57 -7.60
N PRO A 73 -30.57 -11.28 -7.50
CA PRO A 73 -30.64 -12.55 -6.76
C PRO A 73 -29.59 -13.57 -7.24
N ALA A 74 -29.39 -13.63 -8.56
CA ALA A 74 -28.37 -14.49 -9.15
C ALA A 74 -26.94 -14.16 -8.71
N LEU A 75 -26.65 -12.91 -8.34
CA LEU A 75 -25.35 -12.50 -7.79
C LEU A 75 -25.17 -12.98 -6.36
N VAL A 76 -26.19 -12.82 -5.53
CA VAL A 76 -26.16 -13.32 -4.15
C VAL A 76 -25.98 -14.83 -4.16
N ASP A 77 -26.76 -15.55 -4.98
CA ASP A 77 -26.67 -17.00 -5.14
C ASP A 77 -25.29 -17.42 -5.65
N ALA A 78 -24.74 -16.72 -6.64
CA ALA A 78 -23.41 -17.03 -7.17
C ALA A 78 -22.30 -16.82 -6.13
N LEU A 79 -22.34 -15.74 -5.35
CA LEU A 79 -21.37 -15.48 -4.28
C LEU A 79 -21.45 -16.55 -3.19
N VAL A 80 -22.66 -16.88 -2.73
CA VAL A 80 -22.89 -17.91 -1.71
C VAL A 80 -22.45 -19.28 -2.22
N ALA A 81 -22.79 -19.65 -3.46
CA ALA A 81 -22.40 -20.92 -4.07
C ALA A 81 -20.88 -21.11 -4.12
N VAL A 82 -20.12 -20.05 -4.44
CA VAL A 82 -18.65 -20.14 -4.55
C VAL A 82 -17.98 -20.14 -3.19
N LEU A 83 -18.47 -19.31 -2.26
CA LEU A 83 -17.75 -19.03 -1.03
C LEU A 83 -18.14 -19.98 0.10
N ASP A 84 -19.44 -20.23 0.27
CA ASP A 84 -19.99 -21.14 1.29
C ASP A 84 -21.50 -21.34 1.04
N PRO A 85 -21.90 -22.41 0.32
CA PRO A 85 -23.28 -22.65 -0.09
C PRO A 85 -24.31 -22.70 1.04
N SER A 86 -23.89 -23.12 2.23
CA SER A 86 -24.76 -23.22 3.42
C SER A 86 -24.60 -22.00 4.34
N PHE A 87 -23.92 -20.93 3.89
CA PHE A 87 -23.64 -19.78 4.73
C PHE A 87 -24.92 -19.16 5.27
N LEU A 88 -25.89 -18.84 4.41
CA LEU A 88 -27.13 -18.18 4.80
C LEU A 88 -28.10 -19.09 5.56
N GLU A 89 -27.95 -20.42 5.44
CA GLU A 89 -28.81 -21.41 6.10
C GLU A 89 -28.39 -21.71 7.54
N ARG A 90 -27.11 -21.48 7.88
CA ARG A 90 -26.61 -21.72 9.23
C ARG A 90 -27.07 -20.62 10.18
N ASP A 91 -27.61 -21.01 11.33
CA ASP A 91 -27.88 -20.07 12.41
C ASP A 91 -26.57 -19.45 12.94
N GLY A 92 -26.67 -18.35 13.70
CA GLY A 92 -25.54 -17.56 14.21
C GLY A 92 -24.54 -18.35 15.07
N VAL A 93 -23.57 -17.66 15.67
CA VAL A 93 -22.54 -18.31 16.51
C VAL A 93 -23.19 -18.95 17.75
N ASP A 94 -23.37 -20.27 17.71
CA ASP A 94 -23.94 -21.10 18.78
C ASP A 94 -22.86 -21.86 19.57
N ALA A 95 -23.27 -22.68 20.55
CA ALA A 95 -22.34 -23.53 21.30
C ALA A 95 -21.58 -24.53 20.39
N GLY A 96 -22.17 -24.91 19.25
CA GLY A 96 -21.54 -25.74 18.23
C GLY A 96 -20.38 -25.02 17.53
N ALA A 97 -20.53 -23.74 17.20
CA ALA A 97 -19.49 -22.91 16.59
C ALA A 97 -18.24 -22.78 17.49
N TYR A 98 -18.41 -22.66 18.81
CA TYR A 98 -17.29 -22.68 19.76
C TYR A 98 -16.57 -24.05 19.79
N ALA A 99 -17.34 -25.15 19.75
CA ALA A 99 -16.76 -26.48 19.71
C ALA A 99 -16.01 -26.75 18.40
N VAL A 100 -16.51 -26.22 17.27
CA VAL A 100 -15.83 -26.24 15.97
C VAL A 100 -14.52 -25.45 16.03
N ALA A 101 -14.55 -24.20 16.50
CA ALA A 101 -13.36 -23.36 16.61
C ALA A 101 -12.28 -23.99 17.52
N LEU A 102 -12.70 -24.62 18.63
CA LEU A 102 -11.79 -25.37 19.51
C LEU A 102 -11.13 -26.56 18.79
N ARG A 103 -11.90 -27.34 18.02
CA ARG A 103 -11.36 -28.46 17.23
C ARG A 103 -10.38 -27.98 16.16
N GLN A 104 -10.66 -26.85 15.51
CA GLN A 104 -9.74 -26.24 14.55
C GLN A 104 -8.42 -25.79 15.19
N LEU A 105 -8.47 -25.20 16.40
CA LEU A 105 -7.25 -24.87 17.17
C LEU A 105 -6.41 -26.11 17.51
N TRP A 106 -7.03 -27.29 17.61
CA TRP A 106 -6.35 -28.57 17.78
C TRP A 106 -5.96 -29.26 16.47
N GLY A 107 -6.11 -28.59 15.33
CA GLY A 107 -5.64 -29.04 14.03
C GLY A 107 -6.64 -29.90 13.24
N GLU A 108 -7.90 -29.95 13.64
CA GLU A 108 -8.93 -30.60 12.82
C GLU A 108 -9.26 -29.74 11.58
N PRO A 109 -9.29 -30.33 10.37
CA PRO A 109 -9.68 -29.62 9.16
C PRO A 109 -11.18 -29.30 9.17
N ASP A 110 -11.51 -28.06 8.81
CA ASP A 110 -12.89 -27.59 8.62
C ASP A 110 -13.05 -27.00 7.21
N PRO A 111 -14.02 -27.45 6.40
CA PRO A 111 -14.32 -26.85 5.10
C PRO A 111 -14.77 -25.38 5.19
N ALA A 112 -15.33 -24.92 6.32
CA ALA A 112 -15.70 -23.52 6.53
C ALA A 112 -14.50 -22.61 6.85
N ARG A 113 -13.30 -23.17 6.98
CA ARG A 113 -12.07 -22.45 7.35
C ARG A 113 -11.74 -21.31 6.41
N ASN A 114 -12.18 -21.35 5.15
CA ASN A 114 -11.95 -20.28 4.15
C ASN A 114 -13.24 -19.57 3.72
N GLY A 115 -14.31 -19.63 4.52
CA GLY A 115 -15.63 -19.08 4.19
C GLY A 115 -15.71 -17.55 4.22
N ILE A 116 -16.90 -17.01 3.91
CA ILE A 116 -17.17 -15.57 3.75
C ILE A 116 -16.66 -14.72 4.92
N MET A 117 -16.84 -15.19 6.16
CA MET A 117 -16.40 -14.47 7.36
C MET A 117 -14.88 -14.31 7.43
N ARG A 118 -14.14 -15.37 7.09
CA ARG A 118 -12.67 -15.31 7.05
C ARG A 118 -12.20 -14.35 5.97
N ARG A 119 -12.73 -14.50 4.75
CA ARG A 119 -12.39 -13.62 3.62
C ARG A 119 -12.70 -12.16 3.93
N TYR A 120 -13.82 -11.88 4.62
CA TYR A 120 -14.14 -10.54 5.08
C TYR A 120 -13.08 -10.02 6.04
N LEU A 121 -12.73 -10.80 7.08
CA LEU A 121 -11.72 -10.40 8.06
C LEU A 121 -10.35 -10.17 7.41
N GLU A 122 -9.90 -11.08 6.56
CA GLU A 122 -8.65 -10.95 5.79
C GLU A 122 -8.66 -9.71 4.87
N THR A 123 -9.83 -9.27 4.40
CA THR A 123 -9.96 -8.05 3.57
C THR A 123 -9.87 -6.78 4.41
N VAL A 124 -10.44 -6.77 5.62
CA VAL A 124 -10.46 -5.57 6.50
C VAL A 124 -9.28 -5.49 7.46
N HIS A 125 -8.62 -6.63 7.70
CA HIS A 125 -7.56 -6.80 8.67
C HIS A 125 -6.64 -7.96 8.28
N ASP A 126 -5.37 -7.67 8.02
CA ASP A 126 -4.37 -8.72 7.81
C ASP A 126 -3.59 -8.95 9.13
N PRO A 127 -3.83 -10.05 9.85
CA PRO A 127 -3.07 -10.35 11.05
C PRO A 127 -1.68 -10.91 10.68
N HIS A 128 -0.62 -10.12 10.89
CA HIS A 128 0.77 -10.54 10.61
C HIS A 128 1.17 -11.87 11.26
N ASP A 129 1.84 -12.72 10.46
CA ASP A 129 2.65 -13.91 10.73
C ASP A 129 2.47 -14.75 12.01
N GLY A 130 2.04 -16.01 11.81
CA GLY A 130 2.24 -17.14 12.75
C GLY A 130 0.97 -17.82 13.28
N ALA A 131 1.15 -18.89 14.07
CA ALA A 131 0.03 -19.64 14.68
C ALA A 131 -0.82 -18.79 15.66
N ALA A 132 -0.22 -17.75 16.25
CA ALA A 132 -0.94 -16.78 17.07
C ALA A 132 -1.98 -15.98 16.26
N SER A 133 -1.74 -15.80 14.96
CA SER A 133 -2.62 -15.05 14.06
C SER A 133 -3.83 -15.87 13.63
N GLU A 134 -3.68 -17.18 13.45
CA GLU A 134 -4.80 -18.09 13.18
C GLU A 134 -5.80 -18.14 14.36
N ALA A 135 -5.30 -18.21 15.59
CA ALA A 135 -6.15 -18.17 16.78
C ALA A 135 -6.89 -16.82 16.93
N ARG A 136 -6.21 -15.71 16.60
CA ARG A 136 -6.84 -14.38 16.58
C ARG A 136 -7.93 -14.28 15.52
N LEU A 137 -7.68 -14.82 14.32
CA LEU A 137 -8.64 -14.82 13.22
C LEU A 137 -9.90 -15.63 13.57
N LEU A 138 -9.73 -16.81 14.18
CA LEU A 138 -10.87 -17.61 14.68
C LEU A 138 -11.69 -16.87 15.75
N LEU A 139 -11.02 -16.20 16.69
CA LEU A 139 -11.72 -15.38 17.69
C LEU A 139 -12.43 -14.19 17.05
N ALA A 140 -11.83 -13.56 16.06
CA ALA A 140 -12.43 -12.46 15.31
C ALA A 140 -13.68 -12.93 14.53
N GLU A 141 -13.66 -14.14 13.93
CA GLU A 141 -14.83 -14.74 13.27
C GLU A 141 -15.96 -14.99 14.26
N LEU A 142 -15.67 -15.63 15.40
CA LEU A 142 -16.68 -15.88 16.44
C LEU A 142 -17.31 -14.59 16.95
N ARG A 143 -16.52 -13.53 17.07
CA ARG A 143 -17.03 -12.21 17.47
C ARG A 143 -17.86 -11.57 16.37
N LEU A 144 -17.37 -11.60 15.13
CA LEU A 144 -18.06 -11.06 13.96
C LEU A 144 -19.46 -11.66 13.80
N GLY A 145 -19.58 -13.00 13.88
CA GLY A 145 -20.86 -13.69 13.75
C GLY A 145 -21.81 -13.52 14.94
N ARG A 146 -21.37 -12.89 16.04
CA ARG A 146 -22.22 -12.45 17.15
C ARG A 146 -22.69 -11.01 17.00
N GLN A 147 -21.89 -10.18 16.33
CA GLN A 147 -22.16 -8.75 16.17
C GLN A 147 -23.02 -8.48 14.95
N LEU A 148 -22.76 -9.18 13.85
CA LEU A 148 -23.42 -8.98 12.57
C LEU A 148 -24.22 -10.21 12.16
N SER A 149 -25.34 -9.98 11.48
CA SER A 149 -26.09 -11.07 10.84
C SER A 149 -25.32 -11.60 9.63
N ARG A 150 -25.55 -12.86 9.24
CA ARG A 150 -24.89 -13.42 8.05
C ARG A 150 -25.20 -12.65 6.76
N PRO A 151 -26.45 -12.25 6.48
CA PRO A 151 -26.74 -11.38 5.33
C PRO A 151 -25.92 -10.10 5.37
N GLU A 152 -25.79 -9.47 6.53
CA GLU A 152 -25.00 -8.25 6.70
C GLU A 152 -23.50 -8.48 6.48
N ILE A 153 -22.95 -9.62 6.90
CA ILE A 153 -21.54 -9.98 6.63
C ILE A 153 -21.32 -10.16 5.12
N LEU A 154 -22.25 -10.85 4.44
CA LEU A 154 -22.18 -11.05 3.00
C LEU A 154 -22.29 -9.71 2.24
N GLU A 155 -23.22 -8.85 2.63
CA GLU A 155 -23.38 -7.51 2.07
C GLU A 155 -22.10 -6.69 2.21
N ARG A 156 -21.54 -6.61 3.42
CA ARG A 156 -20.30 -5.87 3.67
C ARG A 156 -19.16 -6.44 2.84
N TYR A 157 -19.01 -7.76 2.79
CA TYR A 157 -17.98 -8.42 1.98
C TYR A 157 -18.14 -8.11 0.49
N ALA A 158 -19.35 -8.26 -0.06
CA ALA A 158 -19.66 -7.97 -1.45
C ALA A 158 -19.40 -6.52 -1.84
N ASN A 159 -19.47 -5.58 -0.89
CA ASN A 159 -19.17 -4.17 -1.13
C ASN A 159 -17.68 -3.82 -1.04
N ILE A 160 -16.83 -4.61 -0.38
CA ILE A 160 -15.40 -4.26 -0.21
C ILE A 160 -14.42 -5.14 -1.00
N VAL A 161 -14.87 -6.31 -1.45
CA VAL A 161 -14.01 -7.28 -2.15
C VAL A 161 -13.47 -6.69 -3.46
N TYR A 162 -12.18 -6.92 -3.73
CA TYR A 162 -11.57 -6.53 -5.01
C TYR A 162 -11.98 -7.52 -6.09
N LEU A 163 -12.42 -7.04 -7.26
CA LEU A 163 -12.96 -7.86 -8.35
C LEU A 163 -12.31 -7.48 -9.70
N GLY A 164 -11.04 -7.11 -9.65
CA GLY A 164 -10.23 -6.72 -10.80
C GLY A 164 -10.54 -5.32 -11.33
N ARG A 165 -9.68 -4.79 -12.21
CA ARG A 165 -9.87 -3.49 -12.91
C ARG A 165 -10.04 -2.28 -11.99
N GLY A 166 -9.45 -2.28 -10.81
CA GLY A 166 -9.64 -1.20 -9.84
C GLY A 166 -11.05 -1.14 -9.24
N ALA A 167 -11.87 -2.18 -9.45
CA ALA A 167 -13.22 -2.27 -8.92
C ALA A 167 -13.22 -2.94 -7.54
N TYR A 168 -13.55 -2.15 -6.52
CA TYR A 168 -13.81 -2.62 -5.17
C TYR A 168 -15.32 -2.64 -4.94
N GLY A 169 -15.84 -3.84 -4.67
CA GLY A 169 -17.26 -4.13 -4.53
C GLY A 169 -17.95 -4.53 -5.82
N VAL A 170 -19.01 -5.31 -5.68
CA VAL A 170 -19.75 -5.91 -6.81
C VAL A 170 -20.42 -4.87 -7.73
N HIS A 171 -20.84 -3.73 -7.19
CA HIS A 171 -21.42 -2.66 -8.01
C HIS A 171 -20.38 -2.00 -8.91
N ALA A 172 -19.21 -1.68 -8.35
CA ALA A 172 -18.09 -1.17 -9.13
C ALA A 172 -17.68 -2.20 -10.21
N ALA A 173 -17.67 -3.48 -9.86
CA ALA A 173 -17.31 -4.56 -10.79
C ALA A 173 -18.33 -4.73 -11.92
N ALA A 174 -19.63 -4.71 -11.62
CA ALA A 174 -20.69 -4.79 -12.62
C ALA A 174 -20.55 -3.68 -13.67
N ASN A 175 -20.30 -2.44 -13.22
CA ASN A 175 -20.03 -1.32 -14.11
C ASN A 175 -18.70 -1.48 -14.87
N ALA A 176 -17.62 -1.89 -14.20
CA ALA A 176 -16.30 -2.01 -14.81
C ALA A 176 -16.23 -3.13 -15.88
N TRP A 177 -16.98 -4.23 -15.70
CA TRP A 177 -16.96 -5.38 -16.61
C TRP A 177 -18.07 -5.35 -17.66
N TYR A 178 -19.24 -4.82 -17.33
CA TYR A 178 -20.44 -4.89 -18.18
C TYR A 178 -21.12 -3.54 -18.42
N GLY A 179 -20.74 -2.48 -17.72
CA GLY A 179 -21.37 -1.16 -17.86
C GLY A 179 -22.83 -1.11 -17.38
N ILE A 180 -23.22 -2.02 -16.48
CA ILE A 180 -24.58 -2.12 -15.94
C ILE A 180 -24.55 -2.13 -14.41
N PRO A 181 -25.65 -1.73 -13.73
CA PRO A 181 -25.74 -1.84 -12.28
C PRO A 181 -25.76 -3.30 -11.83
N ALA A 182 -25.27 -3.57 -10.60
CA ALA A 182 -25.26 -4.92 -10.03
C ALA A 182 -26.66 -5.54 -9.85
N SER A 183 -27.71 -4.71 -9.77
CA SER A 183 -29.11 -5.14 -9.71
C SER A 183 -29.56 -5.87 -10.99
N ASP A 184 -28.92 -5.55 -12.12
CA ASP A 184 -29.36 -5.99 -13.45
C ASP A 184 -28.48 -7.13 -14.01
N LEU A 185 -27.60 -7.70 -13.19
CA LEU A 185 -26.73 -8.79 -13.59
C LEU A 185 -27.55 -10.05 -13.89
N THR A 186 -27.36 -10.58 -15.10
CA THR A 186 -27.85 -11.92 -15.46
C THR A 186 -27.05 -13.00 -14.75
N VAL A 187 -27.61 -14.22 -14.65
CA VAL A 187 -26.95 -15.39 -14.03
C VAL A 187 -25.51 -15.59 -14.51
N THR A 188 -25.26 -15.54 -15.82
CA THR A 188 -23.92 -15.71 -16.38
C THR A 188 -22.96 -14.61 -15.95
N GLN A 189 -23.41 -13.35 -15.95
CA GLN A 189 -22.60 -12.21 -15.57
C GLN A 189 -22.31 -12.24 -14.06
N ALA A 190 -23.31 -12.62 -13.27
CA ALA A 190 -23.20 -12.77 -11.82
C ALA A 190 -22.22 -13.89 -11.45
N ALA A 191 -22.32 -15.04 -12.10
CA ALA A 191 -21.38 -16.16 -11.96
C ALA A 191 -19.94 -15.77 -12.34
N TYR A 192 -19.78 -14.91 -13.35
CA TYR A 192 -18.48 -14.39 -13.72
C TYR A 192 -17.91 -13.44 -12.66
N ILE A 193 -18.71 -12.49 -12.17
CA ILE A 193 -18.26 -11.58 -11.10
C ILE A 193 -17.89 -12.38 -9.84
N ALA A 194 -18.71 -13.35 -9.44
CA ALA A 194 -18.44 -14.23 -8.30
C ALA A 194 -17.17 -15.08 -8.49
N SER A 195 -16.84 -15.47 -9.72
CA SER A 195 -15.61 -16.24 -9.99
C SER A 195 -14.34 -15.45 -9.75
N LEU A 196 -14.41 -14.11 -9.77
CA LEU A 196 -13.25 -13.24 -9.54
C LEU A 196 -12.79 -13.23 -8.07
N VAL A 197 -13.63 -13.69 -7.14
CA VAL A 197 -13.33 -13.68 -5.70
C VAL A 197 -12.16 -14.60 -5.32
N ASP A 198 -11.96 -15.69 -6.07
CA ASP A 198 -10.90 -16.67 -5.78
C ASP A 198 -9.51 -16.22 -6.25
N ALA A 199 -9.43 -15.36 -7.26
CA ALA A 199 -8.15 -14.86 -7.79
C ALA A 199 -8.27 -13.38 -8.22
N PRO A 200 -8.55 -12.46 -7.27
CA PRO A 200 -8.94 -11.09 -7.60
C PRO A 200 -7.80 -10.29 -8.26
N TRP A 201 -6.55 -10.63 -7.96
CA TRP A 201 -5.35 -10.04 -8.58
C TRP A 201 -4.92 -10.76 -9.88
N GLY A 202 -5.36 -12.00 -10.09
CA GLY A 202 -4.92 -12.83 -11.21
C GLY A 202 -5.39 -12.30 -12.57
N VAL A 203 -6.54 -11.61 -12.60
CA VAL A 203 -7.09 -10.98 -13.81
C VAL A 203 -6.26 -9.77 -14.28
N ASP A 204 -5.70 -8.99 -13.36
CA ASP A 204 -4.90 -7.80 -13.70
C ASP A 204 -3.40 -8.12 -13.80
N ALA A 205 -2.90 -9.10 -13.03
CA ALA A 205 -1.50 -9.53 -13.05
C ALA A 205 -1.12 -10.41 -14.26
N ALA A 206 -2.11 -10.90 -15.02
CA ALA A 206 -1.89 -11.80 -16.15
C ALA A 206 -1.21 -11.09 -17.34
N SER A 207 0.12 -11.00 -17.25
CA SER A 207 1.08 -10.68 -18.31
C SER A 207 1.19 -11.87 -19.27
N GLY A 208 0.10 -12.20 -19.98
CA GLY A 208 0.03 -13.35 -20.88
C GLY A 208 -0.73 -13.07 -22.18
N PRO A 209 -0.65 -13.97 -23.19
CA PRO A 209 -1.45 -13.86 -24.40
C PRO A 209 -2.95 -13.74 -24.07
N ALA A 210 -3.69 -12.91 -24.81
CA ALA A 210 -5.11 -12.67 -24.57
C ALA A 210 -5.97 -13.95 -24.55
N ASP A 211 -5.51 -14.99 -25.22
CA ASP A 211 -6.21 -16.25 -25.43
C ASP A 211 -6.15 -17.18 -24.20
N ASP A 212 -5.06 -17.15 -23.43
CA ASP A 212 -4.92 -17.92 -22.19
C ASP A 212 -5.74 -17.29 -21.03
N ARG A 213 -5.83 -15.95 -21.01
CA ARG A 213 -6.70 -15.19 -20.09
C ARG A 213 -8.17 -15.55 -20.28
N TYR A 214 -8.62 -15.65 -21.52
CA TYR A 214 -10.02 -15.91 -21.86
C TYR A 214 -10.46 -17.34 -21.53
N ARG A 215 -9.52 -18.30 -21.61
CA ARG A 215 -9.78 -19.70 -21.26
C ARG A 215 -9.90 -19.93 -19.75
N SER A 216 -9.07 -19.30 -18.92
CA SER A 216 -9.19 -19.42 -17.46
C SER A 216 -10.48 -18.79 -16.96
N THR A 217 -10.82 -17.56 -17.37
CA THR A 217 -12.00 -16.88 -16.82
C THR A 217 -13.33 -17.49 -17.26
N ARG A 218 -13.39 -18.15 -18.43
CA ARG A 218 -14.56 -18.96 -18.80
C ARG A 218 -14.70 -20.19 -17.93
N GLN A 219 -13.61 -20.91 -17.68
CA GLN A 219 -13.61 -22.10 -16.84
C GLN A 219 -14.02 -21.77 -15.40
N ASP A 220 -13.55 -20.64 -14.88
CA ASP A 220 -13.86 -20.19 -13.53
C ASP A 220 -15.36 -19.87 -13.39
N ARG A 221 -15.93 -19.07 -14.31
CA ARG A 221 -17.38 -18.85 -14.38
C ARG A 221 -18.16 -20.16 -14.53
N ASP A 222 -17.74 -21.05 -15.42
CA ASP A 222 -18.44 -22.31 -15.67
C ASP A 222 -18.42 -23.22 -14.44
N ARG A 223 -17.35 -23.14 -13.62
CA ARG A 223 -17.27 -23.81 -12.31
C ARG A 223 -18.32 -23.23 -11.36
N VAL A 224 -18.46 -21.91 -11.29
CA VAL A 224 -19.50 -21.25 -10.48
C VAL A 224 -20.90 -21.72 -10.91
N LEU A 225 -21.20 -21.69 -12.21
CA LEU A 225 -22.49 -22.13 -12.73
C LEU A 225 -22.80 -23.60 -12.37
N VAL A 226 -21.80 -24.49 -12.42
CA VAL A 226 -21.95 -25.88 -11.98
C VAL A 226 -22.26 -25.97 -10.50
N THR A 227 -21.55 -25.22 -9.67
CA THR A 227 -21.77 -25.21 -8.22
C THR A 227 -23.18 -24.71 -7.89
N MET A 228 -23.63 -23.62 -8.53
CA MET A 228 -24.99 -23.11 -8.38
C MET A 228 -26.04 -24.17 -8.76
N TYR A 229 -25.84 -24.90 -9.87
CA TYR A 229 -26.73 -26.01 -10.26
C TYR A 229 -26.72 -27.17 -9.24
N GLN A 230 -25.56 -27.56 -8.74
CA GLN A 230 -25.43 -28.63 -7.73
C GLN A 230 -26.15 -28.31 -6.42
N HIS A 231 -26.24 -27.02 -6.06
CA HIS A 231 -26.95 -26.54 -4.89
C HIS A 231 -28.42 -26.14 -5.18
N GLY A 232 -28.94 -26.44 -6.37
CA GLY A 232 -30.35 -26.21 -6.73
C GLY A 232 -30.73 -24.75 -6.97
N MET A 233 -29.74 -23.86 -7.14
CA MET A 233 -29.93 -22.44 -7.42
C MET A 233 -30.20 -22.18 -8.92
N LEU A 234 -29.89 -23.14 -9.79
CA LEU A 234 -30.13 -23.07 -11.24
C LEU A 234 -30.82 -24.31 -11.76
N THR A 235 -31.59 -24.13 -12.82
CA THR A 235 -32.12 -25.22 -13.65
C THR A 235 -31.08 -25.73 -14.64
N SER A 236 -31.31 -26.92 -15.23
CA SER A 236 -30.44 -27.48 -16.27
C SER A 236 -30.35 -26.57 -17.50
N ASP A 237 -31.46 -25.90 -17.83
CA ASP A 237 -31.57 -25.06 -19.03
C ASP A 237 -30.81 -23.74 -18.83
N GLU A 238 -30.85 -23.17 -17.63
CA GLU A 238 -30.06 -21.99 -17.25
C GLU A 238 -28.56 -22.29 -17.26
N LEU A 239 -28.15 -23.45 -16.73
CA LEU A 239 -26.75 -23.89 -16.77
C LEU A 239 -26.25 -24.03 -18.23
N ALA A 240 -27.03 -24.68 -19.09
CA ALA A 240 -26.70 -24.85 -20.50
C ALA A 240 -26.59 -23.49 -21.22
N THR A 241 -27.55 -22.61 -20.98
CA THR A 241 -27.58 -21.25 -21.53
C THR A 241 -26.37 -20.45 -21.08
N GLY A 242 -26.06 -20.43 -19.77
CA GLY A 242 -24.96 -19.64 -19.22
C GLY A 242 -23.59 -20.07 -19.72
N ARG A 243 -23.38 -21.38 -19.90
CA ARG A 243 -22.13 -21.91 -20.48
C ARG A 243 -21.95 -21.52 -21.95
N SER A 244 -23.05 -21.41 -22.70
CA SER A 244 -23.01 -21.01 -24.12
C SER A 244 -22.71 -19.53 -24.34
N GLN A 245 -22.97 -18.68 -23.33
CA GLN A 245 -22.76 -17.24 -23.45
C GLN A 245 -21.26 -16.90 -23.42
N PRO A 246 -20.82 -15.91 -24.21
CA PRO A 246 -19.44 -15.43 -24.13
C PRO A 246 -19.19 -14.70 -22.81
N VAL A 247 -17.99 -14.83 -22.24
CA VAL A 247 -17.53 -13.88 -21.22
C VAL A 247 -17.08 -12.60 -21.91
N PRO A 248 -17.20 -11.43 -21.26
CA PRO A 248 -16.82 -10.16 -21.86
C PRO A 248 -15.36 -10.24 -22.34
N ALA A 249 -15.14 -9.91 -23.62
CA ALA A 249 -13.80 -9.61 -24.08
C ALA A 249 -13.31 -8.42 -23.27
N GLY A 250 -12.08 -8.47 -22.76
CA GLY A 250 -11.60 -7.48 -21.81
C GLY A 250 -11.67 -6.05 -22.36
N VAL A 251 -12.80 -5.37 -22.18
CA VAL A 251 -12.90 -3.92 -22.37
C VAL A 251 -12.05 -3.37 -21.26
N ARG A 252 -10.78 -3.03 -21.52
CA ARG A 252 -10.02 -2.21 -20.56
C ARG A 252 -10.98 -1.11 -20.11
N PRO A 253 -11.16 -0.85 -18.81
CA PRO A 253 -11.88 0.36 -18.42
C PRO A 253 -11.33 1.45 -19.32
N ALA A 254 -12.20 2.09 -20.11
CA ALA A 254 -11.82 3.32 -20.79
C ALA A 254 -11.20 4.13 -19.66
N ALA A 255 -9.89 4.39 -19.73
CA ALA A 255 -9.14 5.07 -18.69
C ALA A 255 -10.09 6.10 -18.08
N ALA A 256 -10.55 5.86 -16.85
CA ALA A 256 -11.61 6.67 -16.27
C ALA A 256 -11.13 8.11 -16.47
N LEU A 257 -11.86 8.83 -17.32
CA LEU A 257 -11.43 10.05 -18.01
C LEU A 257 -10.41 10.86 -17.20
N GLY A 258 -9.14 10.84 -17.61
CA GLY A 258 -8.10 11.56 -16.86
C GLY A 258 -6.64 11.46 -17.29
N VAL A 259 -6.28 10.84 -18.41
CA VAL A 259 -4.99 11.14 -19.07
C VAL A 259 -5.30 11.89 -20.36
N GLY A 260 -5.13 13.22 -20.30
CA GLY A 260 -5.12 14.09 -21.47
C GLY A 260 -6.45 14.71 -21.89
N ALA A 261 -7.00 15.61 -21.07
CA ALA A 261 -7.77 16.75 -21.57
C ALA A 261 -7.59 17.94 -20.63
N ALA A 262 -6.38 18.50 -20.61
CA ALA A 262 -6.30 19.95 -20.62
C ALA A 262 -7.21 20.41 -21.76
N GLY A 263 -8.34 21.02 -21.40
CA GLY A 263 -9.10 21.80 -22.37
C GLY A 263 -8.12 22.73 -23.07
N SER A 264 -8.29 22.89 -24.37
CA SER A 264 -7.53 23.78 -25.27
C SER A 264 -7.66 25.27 -24.91
N GLY A 265 -7.87 25.62 -23.65
CA GLY A 265 -7.71 26.94 -23.11
C GLY A 265 -6.25 27.17 -22.74
N THR A 266 -5.70 28.29 -23.19
CA THR A 266 -4.47 28.90 -22.68
C THR A 266 -4.37 28.75 -21.15
N PRO A 267 -3.17 28.44 -20.59
CA PRO A 267 -2.99 28.31 -19.14
C PRO A 267 -3.52 29.55 -18.42
N ASP A 268 -4.47 29.36 -17.50
CA ASP A 268 -4.85 30.39 -16.53
C ASP A 268 -3.76 30.44 -15.44
N PRO A 269 -3.06 31.57 -15.22
CA PRO A 269 -1.96 31.69 -14.25
C PRO A 269 -2.34 31.47 -12.78
N GLY A 270 -3.60 31.11 -12.47
CA GLY A 270 -4.13 31.03 -11.11
C GLY A 270 -4.46 29.63 -10.56
N THR A 271 -4.32 28.54 -11.32
CA THR A 271 -4.74 27.18 -10.90
C THR A 271 -3.55 26.29 -10.53
N PRO A 272 -3.52 25.62 -9.35
CA PRO A 272 -2.45 24.69 -8.97
C PRO A 272 -2.39 23.44 -9.87
N ASP A 273 -1.19 23.04 -10.31
CA ASP A 273 -0.95 21.78 -11.04
C ASP A 273 -1.13 20.56 -10.10
N HIS A 274 -2.19 19.77 -10.29
CA HIS A 274 -2.41 18.49 -9.58
C HIS A 274 -1.76 17.31 -10.32
N GLY A 275 -1.21 16.35 -9.59
CA GLY A 275 -0.65 15.11 -10.16
C GLY A 275 -1.64 13.94 -10.04
N THR A 276 -1.77 13.13 -11.09
CA THR A 276 -2.54 11.87 -11.06
C THR A 276 -1.62 10.70 -11.39
N LEU A 277 -1.51 9.73 -10.47
CA LEU A 277 -0.83 8.46 -10.73
C LEU A 277 -1.89 7.36 -10.89
N ASP A 278 -2.06 6.89 -12.12
CA ASP A 278 -2.81 5.65 -12.40
C ASP A 278 -1.86 4.50 -12.79
N ALA A 279 -0.66 4.78 -13.33
CA ALA A 279 0.25 3.76 -13.85
C ALA A 279 1.17 3.13 -12.77
N ALA A 280 1.75 3.93 -11.87
CA ALA A 280 2.70 3.49 -10.82
C ALA A 280 2.12 2.45 -9.87
N ALA A 281 0.83 2.62 -9.53
CA ALA A 281 0.13 1.80 -8.55
C ALA A 281 -0.55 0.57 -9.19
N GLY A 282 -0.23 0.25 -10.44
CA GLY A 282 -0.72 -0.95 -11.13
C GLY A 282 -2.03 -0.79 -11.89
N GLY A 283 -2.51 0.43 -12.16
CA GLY A 283 -3.74 0.65 -12.95
C GLY A 283 -5.05 0.37 -12.22
N PHE A 284 -5.01 0.02 -10.93
CA PHE A 284 -6.17 -0.35 -10.11
C PHE A 284 -6.37 0.50 -8.84
N VAL A 285 -5.41 1.40 -8.53
CA VAL A 285 -5.53 2.39 -7.45
C VAL A 285 -5.51 3.77 -8.08
N ARG A 286 -6.43 4.64 -7.65
CA ARG A 286 -6.40 6.06 -7.97
C ARG A 286 -5.67 6.81 -6.87
N MET A 287 -4.67 7.58 -7.25
CA MET A 287 -4.03 8.55 -6.36
C MET A 287 -4.26 9.96 -6.87
N LEU A 288 -4.99 10.76 -6.10
CA LEU A 288 -5.17 12.19 -6.36
C LEU A 288 -4.15 12.94 -5.52
N ILE A 289 -3.15 13.54 -6.16
CA ILE A 289 -2.05 14.20 -5.47
C ILE A 289 -2.23 15.71 -5.61
N ALA A 290 -2.19 16.41 -4.48
CA ALA A 290 -2.43 17.84 -4.42
C ALA A 290 -1.47 18.65 -5.30
N GLU A 291 -0.25 18.17 -5.51
CA GLU A 291 0.75 18.81 -6.37
C GLU A 291 1.62 17.79 -7.09
N ALA A 292 1.92 18.01 -8.37
CA ALA A 292 2.75 17.11 -9.18
C ALA A 292 4.14 16.80 -8.56
N GLY A 293 4.63 17.65 -7.67
CA GLY A 293 5.89 17.48 -6.96
C GLY A 293 5.86 16.46 -5.80
N LEU A 294 4.69 15.98 -5.36
CA LEU A 294 4.55 15.11 -4.18
C LEU A 294 4.51 13.61 -4.52
N THR A 295 4.52 13.28 -5.80
CA THR A 295 4.32 11.92 -6.34
C THR A 295 5.27 10.88 -5.76
N ALA A 296 6.57 11.17 -5.65
CA ALA A 296 7.54 10.24 -5.07
C ALA A 296 7.29 10.03 -3.57
N ALA A 297 6.99 11.11 -2.84
CA ALA A 297 6.66 11.06 -1.41
C ALA A 297 5.40 10.22 -1.15
N VAL A 298 4.33 10.48 -1.91
CA VAL A 298 3.06 9.74 -1.81
C VAL A 298 3.26 8.27 -2.20
N GLY A 299 4.05 7.99 -3.23
CA GLY A 299 4.40 6.63 -3.64
C GLY A 299 5.12 5.85 -2.56
N GLN A 300 6.13 6.44 -1.90
CA GLN A 300 6.79 5.79 -0.77
C GLN A 300 5.84 5.57 0.41
N ALA A 301 5.00 6.55 0.73
CA ALA A 301 4.00 6.43 1.79
C ALA A 301 3.01 5.28 1.51
N TYR A 302 2.60 5.14 0.25
CA TYR A 302 1.76 4.03 -0.18
C TYR A 302 2.42 2.67 0.05
N VAL A 303 3.71 2.51 -0.30
CA VAL A 303 4.45 1.25 -0.06
C VAL A 303 4.52 0.93 1.44
N GLU A 304 4.92 1.90 2.28
CA GLU A 304 5.01 1.72 3.74
C GLU A 304 3.63 1.34 4.35
N LEU A 305 2.54 1.91 3.85
CA LEU A 305 1.19 1.60 4.29
C LEU A 305 0.72 0.20 3.83
N VAL A 306 1.02 -0.18 2.59
CA VAL A 306 0.63 -1.49 2.04
C VAL A 306 1.39 -2.61 2.72
N GLU A 307 2.67 -2.43 3.02
CA GLU A 307 3.46 -3.40 3.78
C GLU A 307 2.90 -3.63 5.19
N ARG A 308 2.40 -2.57 5.86
CA ARG A 308 1.88 -2.66 7.23
C ARG A 308 0.42 -3.10 7.31
N TYR A 309 -0.44 -2.66 6.39
CA TYR A 309 -1.89 -2.87 6.48
C TYR A 309 -2.50 -3.71 5.36
N GLY A 310 -1.72 -4.02 4.33
CA GLY A 310 -2.23 -4.61 3.10
C GLY A 310 -2.98 -3.59 2.22
N ILE A 311 -3.02 -3.88 0.93
CA ILE A 311 -3.58 -2.99 -0.09
C ILE A 311 -5.06 -2.65 0.14
N HIS A 312 -5.88 -3.60 0.58
CA HIS A 312 -7.32 -3.38 0.77
C HIS A 312 -7.59 -2.28 1.81
N ARG A 313 -6.86 -2.33 2.93
CA ARG A 313 -6.99 -1.32 3.98
C ARG A 313 -6.56 0.06 3.50
N VAL A 314 -5.49 0.14 2.73
CA VAL A 314 -4.97 1.42 2.21
C VAL A 314 -5.91 2.03 1.18
N VAL A 315 -6.52 1.23 0.31
CA VAL A 315 -7.36 1.74 -0.79
C VAL A 315 -8.80 2.01 -0.36
N THR A 316 -9.33 1.22 0.59
CA THR A 316 -10.77 1.25 0.93
C THR A 316 -11.07 1.49 2.40
N GLY A 317 -10.05 1.46 3.26
CA GLY A 317 -10.23 1.53 4.71
C GLY A 317 -10.44 2.94 5.27
N GLY A 318 -10.28 3.98 4.45
CA GLY A 318 -10.45 5.37 4.89
C GLY A 318 -9.41 5.83 5.90
N LEU A 319 -8.15 5.40 5.75
CA LEU A 319 -7.09 5.79 6.69
C LEU A 319 -6.79 7.29 6.59
N HIS A 320 -6.62 7.93 7.73
CA HIS A 320 -6.03 9.25 7.84
C HIS A 320 -4.57 9.11 8.22
N VAL A 321 -3.67 9.52 7.33
CA VAL A 321 -2.23 9.26 7.44
C VAL A 321 -1.47 10.57 7.58
N THR A 322 -0.81 10.78 8.71
CA THR A 322 0.09 11.93 8.88
C THR A 322 1.48 11.54 8.38
N THR A 323 2.00 12.31 7.43
CA THR A 323 3.34 12.11 6.87
C THR A 323 4.34 13.11 7.46
N SER A 324 5.62 12.83 7.30
CA SER A 324 6.71 13.74 7.67
C SER A 324 6.98 14.85 6.64
N VAL A 325 6.33 14.78 5.47
CA VAL A 325 6.54 15.68 4.33
C VAL A 325 6.31 17.13 4.74
N ASP A 326 7.21 18.01 4.32
CA ASP A 326 7.10 19.45 4.49
C ASP A 326 6.79 20.09 3.13
N VAL A 327 5.51 20.41 2.87
CA VAL A 327 5.05 20.89 1.56
C VAL A 327 5.75 22.18 1.11
N PRO A 328 5.93 23.22 1.96
CA PRO A 328 6.73 24.39 1.61
C PRO A 328 8.16 24.02 1.16
N ALA A 329 8.84 23.12 1.87
CA ALA A 329 10.16 22.65 1.49
C ALA A 329 10.16 21.84 0.20
N GLN A 330 9.16 20.95 0.03
CA GLN A 330 8.97 20.15 -1.17
C GLN A 330 8.85 21.05 -2.40
N ARG A 331 8.02 22.10 -2.33
CA ARG A 331 7.86 23.08 -3.41
C ARG A 331 9.18 23.80 -3.72
N ALA A 332 9.95 24.14 -2.70
CA ALA A 332 11.26 24.77 -2.90
C ALA A 332 12.25 23.84 -3.60
N ALA A 333 12.28 22.56 -3.20
CA ALA A 333 13.11 21.55 -3.84
C ALA A 333 12.72 21.29 -5.30
N VAL A 334 11.42 21.20 -5.60
CA VAL A 334 10.92 21.04 -6.98
C VAL A 334 11.32 22.24 -7.85
N ARG A 335 11.26 23.47 -7.32
CA ARG A 335 11.75 24.66 -8.04
C ARG A 335 13.25 24.62 -8.28
N ALA A 336 14.04 24.17 -7.30
CA ALA A 336 15.49 24.01 -7.44
C ALA A 336 15.82 22.99 -8.54
N VAL A 337 15.15 21.83 -8.53
CA VAL A 337 15.29 20.79 -9.56
C VAL A 337 14.91 21.31 -10.95
N ARG A 338 13.78 22.03 -11.09
CA ARG A 338 13.37 22.64 -12.36
C ARG A 338 14.40 23.65 -12.88
N THR A 339 14.86 24.55 -12.01
CA THR A 339 15.90 25.54 -12.34
C THR A 339 17.18 24.86 -12.82
N GLN A 340 17.56 23.74 -12.18
CA GLN A 340 18.71 22.96 -12.57
C GLN A 340 18.53 22.32 -13.96
N PHE A 341 17.33 21.85 -14.32
CA PHE A 341 17.06 21.34 -15.66
C PHE A 341 17.06 22.43 -16.74
N ASP A 342 16.64 23.65 -16.38
CA ASP A 342 16.64 24.80 -17.28
C ASP A 342 18.07 25.35 -17.51
N SER A 343 18.93 25.29 -16.48
CA SER A 343 20.33 25.71 -16.55
C SER A 343 21.26 24.63 -17.13
N ALA A 344 20.97 23.35 -16.89
CA ALA A 344 21.74 22.21 -17.43
C ALA A 344 21.39 21.96 -18.91
N ALA A 345 22.24 22.49 -19.79
CA ALA A 345 22.19 22.33 -21.24
C ALA A 345 21.86 20.89 -21.69
N SER A 346 20.69 20.68 -22.31
CA SER A 346 20.25 19.57 -23.19
C SER A 346 20.45 18.08 -22.81
N SER A 347 21.28 17.73 -21.83
CA SER A 347 21.77 16.37 -21.61
C SER A 347 21.35 15.72 -20.29
N ALA A 348 20.94 16.51 -19.29
CA ALA A 348 20.30 16.00 -18.07
C ALA A 348 18.92 15.44 -18.43
N VAL A 349 18.67 14.18 -18.05
CA VAL A 349 17.45 13.42 -18.37
C VAL A 349 16.64 13.11 -17.12
N GLY A 350 17.20 13.27 -15.92
CA GLY A 350 16.47 13.10 -14.67
C GLY A 350 17.20 13.64 -13.46
N ALA A 351 16.49 13.75 -12.35
CA ALA A 351 16.99 14.23 -11.07
C ALA A 351 16.20 13.57 -9.93
N GLU A 352 16.87 13.37 -8.82
CA GLU A 352 16.29 12.76 -7.63
C GLU A 352 16.84 13.47 -6.39
N VAL A 353 15.99 13.74 -5.42
CA VAL A 353 16.38 14.45 -4.20
C VAL A 353 15.65 13.86 -3.01
N ALA A 354 16.38 13.53 -1.96
CA ALA A 354 15.82 13.23 -0.65
C ALA A 354 16.45 14.12 0.41
N VAL A 355 15.62 14.66 1.31
CA VAL A 355 16.08 15.37 2.50
C VAL A 355 15.43 14.76 3.73
N LEU A 356 16.27 14.26 4.62
CA LEU A 356 15.91 13.73 5.91
C LEU A 356 16.22 14.76 7.00
N ASP A 357 15.37 14.87 8.00
CA ASP A 357 15.77 15.56 9.22
C ASP A 357 16.67 14.67 10.08
N ARG A 358 17.10 15.19 11.23
CA ARG A 358 17.90 14.37 12.15
C ARG A 358 17.20 13.10 12.54
N SER A 359 15.89 13.04 12.72
CA SER A 359 15.14 11.84 13.12
C SER A 359 15.08 10.75 12.04
N GLY A 360 15.53 11.02 10.81
CA GLY A 360 15.31 10.13 9.68
C GLY A 360 13.94 10.33 9.02
N ASP A 361 13.20 11.36 9.44
CA ASP A 361 11.92 11.70 8.83
C ASP A 361 12.16 12.36 7.47
N VAL A 362 11.52 11.83 6.42
CA VAL A 362 11.58 12.37 5.06
C VAL A 362 10.84 13.71 4.99
N ARG A 363 11.58 14.82 4.87
CA ARG A 363 11.00 16.17 4.71
C ARG A 363 10.72 16.49 3.25
N VAL A 364 11.61 16.04 2.36
CA VAL A 364 11.52 16.24 0.92
C VAL A 364 11.87 14.96 0.20
N LEU A 365 11.07 14.58 -0.79
CA LEU A 365 11.37 13.50 -1.72
C LEU A 365 10.91 13.86 -3.12
N VAL A 366 11.85 14.19 -4.00
CA VAL A 366 11.59 14.61 -5.39
C VAL A 366 12.17 13.57 -6.33
N SER A 367 11.39 13.23 -7.35
CA SER A 367 11.85 12.44 -8.48
C SER A 367 11.38 13.11 -9.76
N ALA A 368 12.25 13.25 -10.75
CA ALA A 368 11.95 13.98 -11.99
C ALA A 368 12.70 13.39 -13.19
N GLY A 369 12.02 13.30 -14.35
CA GLY A 369 12.55 12.85 -15.64
C GLY A 369 12.16 13.77 -16.80
N ARG A 370 12.91 13.72 -17.92
CA ARG A 370 12.79 14.63 -19.09
C ARG A 370 12.00 14.08 -20.31
N ALA A 371 11.36 12.91 -20.28
CA ALA A 371 10.64 12.36 -21.44
C ALA A 371 9.12 12.26 -21.15
N SER A 372 8.15 12.59 -22.03
CA SER A 372 8.14 12.86 -23.48
C SER A 372 6.99 13.79 -23.89
N THR A 373 7.23 14.74 -24.80
CA THR A 373 6.25 15.62 -25.50
C THR A 373 5.20 16.33 -24.63
N ALA A 374 5.39 17.65 -24.46
CA ALA A 374 4.51 18.60 -23.77
C ALA A 374 4.54 18.55 -22.23
N GLY A 375 5.59 19.14 -21.64
CA GLY A 375 5.52 19.70 -20.28
C GLY A 375 5.46 18.75 -19.08
N ASP A 376 5.19 17.45 -19.28
CA ASP A 376 5.08 16.51 -18.17
C ASP A 376 6.44 15.96 -17.74
N VAL A 377 6.73 16.14 -16.45
CA VAL A 377 7.84 15.51 -15.74
C VAL A 377 7.42 14.08 -15.42
N ASP A 378 8.09 13.09 -16.02
CA ASP A 378 7.86 11.67 -15.70
C ASP A 378 8.49 11.35 -14.34
N VAL A 379 7.63 11.23 -13.32
CA VAL A 379 8.02 11.08 -11.91
C VAL A 379 8.23 9.60 -11.50
N GLU A 380 7.83 8.63 -12.33
CA GLU A 380 8.00 7.19 -12.05
C GLU A 380 9.42 6.67 -12.33
N ALA A 381 10.24 7.44 -13.05
CA ALA A 381 11.57 6.99 -13.48
C ALA A 381 12.64 6.98 -12.37
N GLY A 382 12.43 7.64 -11.22
CA GLY A 382 13.48 7.86 -10.22
C GLY A 382 13.16 7.37 -8.81
N LEU A 383 12.46 6.24 -8.68
CA LEU A 383 12.52 5.37 -7.49
C LEU A 383 13.23 4.03 -7.78
N ARG A 384 13.85 3.89 -8.95
CA ARG A 384 14.61 2.68 -9.29
C ARG A 384 16.01 2.77 -8.65
N PRO A 385 16.48 1.74 -7.93
CA PRO A 385 17.84 1.72 -7.40
C PRO A 385 18.87 2.03 -8.48
N ARG A 386 19.75 3.02 -8.25
CA ARG A 386 20.81 3.40 -9.19
C ARG A 386 22.20 3.23 -8.59
N PRO A 387 23.21 2.89 -9.41
CA PRO A 387 24.56 2.72 -8.93
C PRO A 387 25.09 3.97 -8.21
N PHE A 388 25.68 3.80 -7.02
CA PHE A 388 26.21 4.93 -6.22
C PHE A 388 27.54 5.50 -6.77
N GLY A 389 28.23 4.77 -7.65
CA GLY A 389 29.55 5.17 -8.16
C GLY A 389 30.58 5.33 -7.03
N ASP A 390 31.42 6.35 -7.13
CA ASP A 390 32.52 6.63 -6.18
C ASP A 390 32.08 7.36 -4.90
N LEU A 391 30.78 7.52 -4.67
CA LEU A 391 30.20 8.33 -3.59
C LEU A 391 30.70 7.93 -2.19
N LEU A 392 30.97 6.64 -1.97
CA LEU A 392 31.40 6.08 -0.69
C LEU A 392 32.92 5.79 -0.61
N GLY A 393 33.64 5.90 -1.73
CA GLY A 393 35.10 5.70 -1.78
C GLY A 393 35.59 4.29 -1.36
N PRO A 394 36.86 4.16 -0.94
CA PRO A 394 37.47 2.86 -0.61
C PRO A 394 37.03 2.23 0.73
N ALA A 395 36.22 2.94 1.53
CA ALA A 395 35.61 2.42 2.78
C ALA A 395 34.08 2.18 2.62
N ALA A 396 33.63 2.06 1.36
CA ALA A 396 32.22 1.85 1.02
C ALA A 396 31.67 0.54 1.56
N ASP A 397 32.49 -0.51 1.59
CA ASP A 397 32.24 -1.86 2.10
C ASP A 397 31.73 -1.92 3.54
N VAL A 398 32.23 -1.04 4.41
CA VAL A 398 31.81 -0.96 5.83
C VAL A 398 30.40 -0.39 5.98
N VAL A 399 30.05 0.59 5.15
CA VAL A 399 28.69 1.14 5.11
C VAL A 399 27.77 0.17 4.33
N TRP A 400 28.28 -0.49 3.29
CA TRP A 400 27.63 -1.47 2.40
C TRP A 400 27.02 -2.68 3.12
N ALA A 401 27.83 -3.38 3.92
CA ALA A 401 27.43 -4.59 4.62
C ALA A 401 26.34 -4.34 5.69
N TRP A 402 26.04 -3.07 5.99
CA TRP A 402 25.08 -2.64 7.01
C TRP A 402 23.94 -1.75 6.46
N ILE A 403 24.06 -1.24 5.22
CA ILE A 403 23.01 -0.53 4.45
C ILE A 403 22.03 -1.53 3.82
N VAL A 404 22.53 -2.64 3.29
CA VAL A 404 21.68 -3.67 2.66
C VAL A 404 21.18 -4.60 3.77
N ASP A 405 19.89 -4.52 4.03
CA ASP A 405 19.21 -5.19 5.13
C ASP A 405 19.58 -6.69 5.24
N GLY A 406 20.19 -7.10 6.36
CA GLY A 406 20.46 -8.50 6.68
C GLY A 406 21.55 -9.23 5.88
N GLY A 407 22.42 -8.53 5.12
CA GLY A 407 23.47 -9.16 4.31
C GLY A 407 24.66 -9.71 5.13
N ASP A 408 24.93 -11.01 4.98
CA ASP A 408 26.13 -11.67 5.49
C ASP A 408 27.40 -10.98 4.96
N GLU A 409 28.43 -10.83 5.79
CA GLU A 409 29.74 -10.22 5.45
C GLU A 409 30.38 -10.82 4.18
N ALA A 410 30.00 -12.05 3.83
CA ALA A 410 30.42 -12.79 2.65
C ALA A 410 29.87 -12.28 1.30
N SER A 411 28.89 -11.37 1.30
CA SER A 411 28.27 -10.82 0.09
C SER A 411 28.94 -9.54 -0.44
N VAL A 412 29.90 -8.99 0.32
CA VAL A 412 30.67 -7.78 -0.03
C VAL A 412 31.38 -7.97 -1.37
N GLY A 413 30.98 -7.18 -2.37
CA GLY A 413 31.63 -7.10 -3.69
C GLY A 413 30.97 -7.87 -4.85
N THR A 414 29.83 -8.53 -4.63
CA THR A 414 29.15 -9.32 -5.69
C THR A 414 27.97 -8.62 -6.37
N VAL A 415 27.41 -7.57 -5.77
CA VAL A 415 26.26 -6.81 -6.32
C VAL A 415 26.66 -5.35 -6.53
N PRO A 416 26.38 -4.72 -7.68
CA PRO A 416 26.61 -3.28 -7.85
C PRO A 416 25.81 -2.50 -6.81
N LEU A 417 26.50 -1.67 -6.03
CA LEU A 417 25.94 -0.74 -5.05
C LEU A 417 24.84 0.13 -5.65
N ALA A 418 23.57 -0.11 -5.34
CA ALA A 418 22.48 0.69 -5.88
C ALA A 418 21.38 0.95 -4.84
N GLY A 419 20.73 2.12 -4.97
CA GLY A 419 19.63 2.54 -4.11
C GLY A 419 19.03 3.86 -4.56
N ASP A 420 17.94 4.27 -3.92
CA ASP A 420 17.30 5.57 -4.14
C ASP A 420 17.91 6.66 -3.24
N ALA A 421 17.58 7.93 -3.50
CA ALA A 421 18.12 9.06 -2.77
C ALA A 421 17.77 9.02 -1.27
N SER A 422 16.62 8.47 -0.87
CA SER A 422 16.25 8.36 0.54
C SER A 422 17.14 7.36 1.27
N GLN A 423 17.46 6.23 0.63
CA GLN A 423 18.38 5.21 1.14
C GLN A 423 19.80 5.75 1.23
N VAL A 424 20.25 6.53 0.25
CA VAL A 424 21.56 7.19 0.28
C VAL A 424 21.62 8.22 1.42
N ALA A 425 20.59 9.05 1.60
CA ALA A 425 20.53 9.99 2.71
C ALA A 425 20.52 9.26 4.06
N ALA A 426 19.77 8.14 4.18
CA ALA A 426 19.76 7.31 5.37
C ALA A 426 21.13 6.69 5.66
N ALA A 427 21.89 6.27 4.65
CA ALA A 427 23.27 5.81 4.80
C ALA A 427 24.20 6.90 5.35
N PHE A 428 24.09 8.12 4.80
CA PHE A 428 24.88 9.27 5.26
C PHE A 428 24.52 9.72 6.69
N SER A 429 23.35 9.33 7.21
CA SER A 429 23.00 9.56 8.62
C SER A 429 24.00 8.91 9.60
N VAL A 430 24.60 7.77 9.24
CA VAL A 430 25.60 7.08 10.06
C VAL A 430 26.82 7.97 10.28
N ILE A 431 27.30 8.61 9.20
CA ILE A 431 28.49 9.47 9.25
C ILE A 431 28.14 10.79 9.96
N ALA A 432 26.96 11.35 9.66
CA ALA A 432 26.49 12.60 10.25
C ALA A 432 26.29 12.51 11.77
N THR A 433 25.82 11.37 12.28
CA THR A 433 25.53 11.13 13.69
C THR A 433 26.70 10.53 14.47
N GLY A 434 27.77 10.10 13.79
CA GLY A 434 28.91 9.45 14.43
C GLY A 434 28.69 7.98 14.78
N GLY A 435 27.85 7.27 14.00
CA GLY A 435 27.66 5.83 14.11
C GLY A 435 26.24 5.38 14.40
N GLU A 436 25.23 6.20 14.12
CA GLU A 436 23.83 5.80 14.27
C GLU A 436 23.10 5.85 12.93
N ARG A 437 22.69 4.68 12.45
CA ARG A 437 21.81 4.56 11.29
C ARG A 437 20.40 4.97 11.68
N ARG A 438 19.78 5.79 10.83
CA ARG A 438 18.36 6.12 10.90
C ARG A 438 17.69 5.64 9.65
N THR A 439 16.65 4.82 9.80
CA THR A 439 15.83 4.37 8.67
C THR A 439 15.03 5.56 8.15
N SER A 440 15.01 5.76 6.83
CA SER A 440 14.13 6.76 6.23
C SER A 440 12.68 6.33 6.44
N ARG A 441 11.84 7.25 6.95
CA ARG A 441 10.41 7.02 7.11
C ARG A 441 9.62 8.21 6.65
N ILE A 442 8.54 7.95 5.92
CA ILE A 442 7.63 9.02 5.48
C ILE A 442 6.30 9.00 6.24
N VAL A 443 5.81 7.82 6.64
CA VAL A 443 4.61 7.71 7.47
C VAL A 443 4.99 7.89 8.94
N LEU A 444 4.28 8.77 9.65
CA LEU A 444 4.48 8.99 11.08
C LEU A 444 3.39 8.29 11.90
N GLU A 445 2.16 8.42 11.46
CA GLU A 445 0.99 7.84 12.11
C GLU A 445 -0.14 7.60 11.09
N ALA A 446 -0.97 6.60 11.38
CA ALA A 446 -2.22 6.34 10.69
C ALA A 446 -3.34 6.09 11.70
N SER A 447 -4.53 6.58 11.40
CA SER A 447 -5.72 6.40 12.23
C SER A 447 -6.99 6.31 11.39
N ASP A 448 -8.07 5.84 12.01
CA ASP A 448 -9.41 5.81 11.40
C ASP A 448 -10.13 7.15 11.51
N THR A 449 -9.57 8.07 12.28
CA THR A 449 -10.09 9.41 12.53
C THR A 449 -9.12 10.46 11.96
N PRO A 450 -9.62 11.63 11.50
CA PRO A 450 -8.77 12.72 11.04
C PRO A 450 -7.79 13.17 12.13
N PRO A 451 -6.59 13.65 11.75
CA PRO A 451 -5.60 14.11 12.72
C PRO A 451 -6.17 15.25 13.57
N SER A 452 -6.25 15.02 14.88
CA SER A 452 -6.74 16.00 15.85
C SER A 452 -5.57 16.68 16.57
N ARG A 453 -5.67 17.99 16.80
CA ARG A 453 -4.67 18.74 17.59
C ARG A 453 -4.80 18.54 19.11
N SER A 454 -5.81 17.80 19.57
CA SER A 454 -6.15 17.68 21.00
C SER A 454 -6.24 16.22 21.43
N LEU A 455 -5.21 15.81 22.18
CA LEU A 455 -4.96 14.47 22.75
C LEU A 455 -4.69 13.37 21.69
N PRO A 456 -3.68 12.51 21.92
CA PRO A 456 -3.43 11.36 21.05
C PRO A 456 -4.65 10.43 21.11
N ASP A 457 -5.19 10.07 19.94
CA ASP A 457 -6.25 9.07 19.86
C ASP A 457 -5.70 7.72 20.35
N ARG A 458 -6.53 6.93 21.05
CA ARG A 458 -6.08 5.64 21.60
C ARG A 458 -5.81 4.61 20.51
N ASP A 459 -6.40 4.81 19.34
CA ASP A 459 -6.31 3.91 18.19
C ASP A 459 -5.35 4.43 17.10
N THR A 460 -4.54 5.45 17.39
CA THR A 460 -3.49 5.91 16.46
C THR A 460 -2.34 4.91 16.41
N ASP A 461 -2.11 4.35 15.24
CA ASP A 461 -0.96 3.49 15.01
C ASP A 461 0.24 4.34 14.58
N ARG A 462 1.35 4.23 15.32
CA ARG A 462 2.53 5.08 15.13
C ARG A 462 3.67 4.29 14.53
N TRP A 463 4.39 4.91 13.61
CA TRP A 463 5.61 4.36 13.06
C TRP A 463 6.73 4.58 14.07
N PRO A 464 7.37 3.52 14.57
CA PRO A 464 8.48 3.67 15.47
C PRO A 464 9.63 4.39 14.75
N MET A 465 10.42 5.13 15.53
CA MET A 465 11.69 5.65 15.04
C MET A 465 12.72 4.54 15.17
N GLU A 466 13.24 4.07 14.05
CA GLU A 466 14.26 3.02 14.04
C GLU A 466 15.66 3.62 14.05
N ARG A 467 16.45 3.17 15.04
CA ARG A 467 17.81 3.63 15.28
C ARG A 467 18.69 2.41 15.49
N THR A 468 19.70 2.28 14.65
CA THR A 468 20.62 1.15 14.73
C THR A 468 22.04 1.69 14.93
N LEU A 469 22.69 1.28 16.02
CA LEU A 469 24.08 1.63 16.27
C LEU A 469 24.99 0.83 15.33
N VAL A 470 25.89 1.54 14.65
CA VAL A 470 26.88 1.00 13.72
C VAL A 470 28.24 1.01 14.42
N PRO A 471 28.78 -0.17 14.81
CA PRO A 471 30.04 -0.27 15.53
C PRO A 471 31.25 -0.14 14.59
N ALA A 472 31.50 1.06 14.05
CA ALA A 472 32.59 1.31 13.09
C ALA A 472 33.26 2.69 13.26
N ALA A 473 33.61 3.07 14.48
CA ALA A 473 34.07 4.43 14.82
C ALA A 473 35.32 4.92 14.03
N THR A 474 36.30 4.04 13.77
CA THR A 474 37.52 4.39 13.02
C THR A 474 37.20 4.69 11.56
N SER A 475 36.42 3.82 10.90
CA SER A 475 35.98 4.00 9.51
C SER A 475 35.10 5.24 9.35
N ILE A 476 34.24 5.54 10.32
CA ILE A 476 33.41 6.77 10.32
C ILE A 476 34.28 8.02 10.40
N THR A 477 35.35 8.00 11.20
CA THR A 477 36.28 9.13 11.34
C THR A 477 37.05 9.37 10.03
N GLU A 478 37.52 8.32 9.38
CA GLU A 478 38.20 8.39 8.09
C GLU A 478 37.27 8.87 6.97
N LEU A 479 36.04 8.32 6.91
CA LEU A 479 35.01 8.77 5.97
C LEU A 479 34.70 10.25 6.15
N ARG A 480 34.59 10.71 7.40
CA ARG A 480 34.32 12.12 7.71
C ARG A 480 35.48 13.05 7.34
N ALA A 481 36.72 12.59 7.46
CA ALA A 481 37.89 13.36 7.05
C ALA A 481 37.99 13.52 5.53
N GLY A 482 37.41 12.61 4.75
CA GLY A 482 37.41 12.63 3.29
C GLY A 482 36.23 13.38 2.64
N MET A 483 35.47 14.18 3.39
CA MET A 483 34.35 14.96 2.85
C MET A 483 34.75 16.39 2.53
N ASP A 484 34.09 16.94 1.52
CA ASP A 484 34.23 18.32 1.10
C ASP A 484 33.39 19.25 1.99
N SER A 485 33.98 20.38 2.36
CA SER A 485 33.25 21.45 3.03
C SER A 485 32.53 22.31 1.99
N LEU A 486 31.23 22.47 2.16
CA LEU A 486 30.39 23.34 1.35
C LEU A 486 29.77 24.42 2.25
N THR A 487 29.55 25.62 1.70
CA THR A 487 28.77 26.66 2.39
C THR A 487 27.53 26.95 1.55
N LEU A 488 26.36 26.83 2.17
CA LEU A 488 25.09 27.17 1.54
C LEU A 488 25.01 28.68 1.26
N PRO A 489 24.19 29.15 0.31
CA PRO A 489 23.99 30.59 0.04
C PRO A 489 23.66 31.43 1.27
N SER A 490 22.92 30.86 2.23
CA SER A 490 22.61 31.42 3.55
C SER A 490 23.80 31.55 4.51
N GLY A 491 24.99 31.05 4.14
CA GLY A 491 26.17 30.98 4.99
C GLY A 491 26.21 29.78 5.94
N VAL A 492 25.24 28.87 5.86
CA VAL A 492 25.20 27.66 6.70
C VAL A 492 26.25 26.66 6.22
N PRO A 493 27.11 26.14 7.12
CA PRO A 493 28.10 25.14 6.76
C PRO A 493 27.45 23.78 6.50
N ALA A 494 27.93 23.09 5.48
CA ALA A 494 27.57 21.73 5.13
C ALA A 494 28.84 20.90 4.88
N LEU A 495 28.72 19.59 5.10
CA LEU A 495 29.74 18.60 4.71
C LEU A 495 29.09 17.65 3.72
N GLY A 496 29.79 17.28 2.67
CA GLY A 496 29.26 16.33 1.69
C GLY A 496 30.34 15.78 0.77
N ARG A 497 29.91 14.92 -0.14
CA ARG A 497 30.80 14.30 -1.13
C ARG A 497 30.04 14.08 -2.42
N ALA A 498 30.71 14.35 -3.54
CA ALA A 498 30.24 14.00 -4.86
C ALA A 498 30.68 12.57 -5.25
N GLY A 499 29.89 11.90 -6.08
CA GLY A 499 30.22 10.61 -6.68
C GLY A 499 29.69 10.52 -8.10
N VAL A 500 30.48 9.99 -9.03
CA VAL A 500 30.05 9.78 -10.42
C VAL A 500 30.09 8.29 -10.71
N SER A 501 29.01 7.75 -11.28
CA SER A 501 28.98 6.36 -11.70
C SER A 501 29.52 6.24 -13.13
N THR A 502 30.64 5.53 -13.28
CA THR A 502 31.24 5.25 -14.58
C THR A 502 30.32 4.33 -15.40
N GLY A 503 29.91 4.78 -16.59
CA GLY A 503 29.10 4.00 -17.54
C GLY A 503 27.59 4.27 -17.55
N THR A 504 27.00 4.82 -16.49
CA THR A 504 25.56 5.15 -16.43
C THR A 504 25.25 6.62 -16.71
N GLY A 505 26.23 7.52 -16.49
CA GLY A 505 26.02 8.97 -16.60
C GLY A 505 25.28 9.59 -15.40
N ASP A 506 25.11 8.82 -14.31
CA ASP A 506 24.56 9.30 -13.04
C ASP A 506 25.64 9.96 -12.18
N ALA A 507 25.34 11.15 -11.66
CA ALA A 507 26.14 11.82 -10.65
C ALA A 507 25.32 12.05 -9.38
N TRP A 508 26.00 11.93 -8.25
CA TRP A 508 25.45 12.04 -6.92
C TRP A 508 26.18 13.12 -6.14
N PHE A 509 25.45 13.73 -5.21
CA PHE A 509 26.04 14.45 -4.09
C PHE A 509 25.24 14.11 -2.84
N ALA A 510 25.91 13.70 -1.77
CA ALA A 510 25.27 13.42 -0.49
C ALA A 510 26.04 14.08 0.64
N GLY A 511 25.32 14.56 1.63
CA GLY A 511 25.90 15.36 2.69
C GLY A 511 24.88 15.77 3.75
N TRP A 512 25.32 16.60 4.68
CA TRP A 512 24.47 17.11 5.74
C TRP A 512 24.85 18.52 6.16
N THR A 513 23.85 19.19 6.73
CA THR A 513 23.98 20.41 7.50
C THR A 513 23.85 20.09 8.98
N THR A 514 23.77 21.12 9.82
CA THR A 514 23.45 20.93 11.22
C THR A 514 22.10 20.22 11.41
N HIS A 515 21.08 20.48 10.59
CA HIS A 515 19.70 20.02 10.82
C HIS A 515 19.21 18.93 9.90
N TYR A 516 19.79 18.81 8.71
CA TYR A 516 19.29 17.97 7.63
C TYR A 516 20.39 17.16 6.99
N ILE A 517 20.05 15.95 6.56
CA ILE A 517 20.87 15.08 5.74
C ILE A 517 20.19 14.99 4.38
N ALA A 518 20.93 15.16 3.29
CA ALA A 518 20.34 15.10 1.96
C ALA A 518 21.22 14.33 0.99
N ALA A 519 20.56 13.74 0.00
CA ALA A 519 21.19 13.14 -1.16
C ALA A 519 20.48 13.64 -2.41
N VAL A 520 21.27 14.01 -3.42
CA VAL A 520 20.77 14.44 -4.72
C VAL A 520 21.46 13.64 -5.82
N ARG A 521 20.71 13.34 -6.87
CA ARG A 521 21.19 12.69 -8.09
C ARG A 521 20.80 13.52 -9.30
N ILE A 522 21.69 13.58 -10.28
CA ILE A 522 21.40 14.05 -11.63
C ILE A 522 21.76 12.93 -12.61
N ALA A 523 20.81 12.55 -13.45
CA ALA A 523 20.98 11.57 -14.52
C ALA A 523 21.26 12.29 -15.83
N SER A 524 22.26 11.85 -16.58
CA SER A 524 22.60 12.42 -17.89
C SER A 524 22.77 11.33 -18.98
N LYS A 525 22.59 11.69 -20.26
CA LYS A 525 22.92 10.79 -21.38
C LYS A 525 24.45 10.74 -21.58
N PRO A 526 25.10 9.56 -21.52
CA PRO A 526 26.51 9.46 -21.89
C PRO A 526 26.71 9.71 -23.40
N PRO A 527 27.85 10.26 -23.85
CA PRO A 527 29.01 10.72 -23.09
C PRO A 527 29.06 12.25 -23.06
N THR A 528 28.58 12.89 -21.99
CA THR A 528 28.69 14.36 -21.90
C THR A 528 30.02 14.77 -21.29
N ALA A 529 30.93 15.20 -22.17
CA ALA A 529 32.17 15.90 -21.82
C ALA A 529 31.95 17.38 -21.43
N GLU A 530 30.70 17.84 -21.34
CA GLU A 530 30.36 19.28 -21.32
C GLU A 530 29.75 19.77 -19.99
N ILE A 531 29.35 18.88 -19.08
CA ILE A 531 28.83 19.25 -17.75
C ILE A 531 29.73 18.67 -16.67
N ASP A 532 30.26 19.53 -15.80
CA ASP A 532 30.84 19.09 -14.53
C ASP A 532 29.70 18.65 -13.60
N LEU A 533 29.30 17.39 -13.75
CA LEU A 533 28.17 16.81 -13.04
C LEU A 533 28.36 16.81 -11.52
N ALA A 534 29.60 16.80 -11.03
CA ALA A 534 29.89 16.87 -9.60
C ALA A 534 29.61 18.28 -9.03
N THR A 535 29.97 19.32 -9.78
CA THR A 535 29.61 20.71 -9.42
C THR A 535 28.09 20.91 -9.49
N ALA A 536 27.44 20.41 -10.53
CA ALA A 536 25.99 20.51 -10.71
C ALA A 536 25.19 19.85 -9.58
N THR A 537 25.61 18.67 -9.11
CA THR A 537 24.95 18.00 -7.97
C THR A 537 25.21 18.74 -6.66
N GLY A 538 26.39 19.33 -6.45
CA GLY A 538 26.67 20.19 -5.31
C GLY A 538 25.82 21.47 -5.28
N GLU A 539 25.65 22.14 -6.42
CA GLU A 539 24.78 23.31 -6.56
C GLU A 539 23.31 22.97 -6.29
N LEU A 540 22.82 21.84 -6.83
CA LEU A 540 21.45 21.37 -6.57
C LEU A 540 21.25 21.03 -5.09
N PHE A 541 22.21 20.34 -4.46
CA PHE A 541 22.19 20.07 -3.02
C PHE A 541 22.06 21.36 -2.22
N ALA A 542 22.86 22.38 -2.56
CA ALA A 542 22.80 23.66 -1.87
C ALA A 542 21.45 24.35 -2.07
N ALA A 543 20.96 24.41 -3.31
CA ALA A 543 19.70 25.06 -3.66
C ALA A 543 18.47 24.41 -2.99
N VAL A 544 18.52 23.09 -2.75
CA VAL A 544 17.43 22.38 -2.06
C VAL A 544 17.48 22.61 -0.53
N LEU A 545 18.67 22.62 0.06
CA LEU A 545 18.81 22.73 1.51
C LEU A 545 18.75 24.16 2.03
N ASP A 546 19.08 25.16 1.22
CA ASP A 546 19.12 26.56 1.64
C ASP A 546 17.76 27.07 2.17
N PRO A 547 16.63 26.85 1.47
CA PRO A 547 15.31 27.27 1.95
C PRO A 547 14.88 26.57 3.25
N LEU A 548 15.44 25.39 3.53
CA LEU A 548 15.14 24.61 4.73
C LEU A 548 15.87 25.13 5.98
N GLN A 549 16.93 25.94 5.83
CA GLN A 549 17.67 26.49 6.97
C GLN A 549 16.92 27.65 7.65
N HIS A 550 15.97 28.25 6.95
CA HIS A 550 15.15 29.36 7.43
C HIS A 550 13.67 29.00 7.24
N PRO A 551 13.05 28.29 8.20
CA PRO A 551 11.63 27.97 8.10
C PRO A 551 10.80 29.27 7.99
N PRO A 552 9.72 29.28 7.19
CA PRO A 552 8.90 30.45 6.93
C PRO A 552 8.18 31.00 8.17
#